data_AF-A0A6A7B6Y5-F1
#
_entry.id   AF-A0A6A7B6Y5-F1
#
_cell.length_a   1.000
_cell.length_b   1.000
_cell.length_c   1.000
_cell.angle_alpha   90.00
_cell.angle_beta   90.00
_cell.angle_gamma   90.00
#
_symmetry.space_group_name_H-M   'P 1'
#
loop_
_entity.id
_entity.type
_entity.pdbx_description
1 polymer ?
#
loop_
_entity_poly.entity_id
_entity_poly.type
_entity_poly.pdbx_seq_one_letter_code
_entity_poly.pdbx_strand_id
1 'polypeptide(L)'
;MTELCEKVATVTFSRPPQFANSLGLAAPNISRRLETSANAGSHNIHVDNHFEGMTPLNDPGLQNVTVDIVACSGLAAGAFVGWQHESGTMWLRDLLPVDIPGCRVFIWGKLSQLHKSLSHMGVHHYRDSLLDDLDKIRQTPAERVSMNITLIDHVLI
;
A
#
# COMPACT_ATOMS: atom_id res chain seq x y z
N MET A 1 11.45 -20.33 14.51
CA MET A 1 11.12 -19.96 13.11
C MET A 1 11.09 -18.44 13.08
N THR A 2 12.12 -17.81 12.53
CA THR A 2 12.16 -16.36 12.35
C THR A 2 11.22 -16.02 11.20
N GLU A 3 10.11 -15.34 11.47
CA GLU A 3 9.31 -14.73 10.42
C GLU A 3 10.22 -13.82 9.60
N LEU A 4 10.23 -14.01 8.29
CA LEU A 4 10.91 -13.09 7.38
C LEU A 4 10.18 -11.76 7.48
N CYS A 5 10.87 -10.73 7.97
CA CYS A 5 10.34 -9.36 8.02
C CYS A 5 10.18 -8.85 6.59
N GLU A 6 8.98 -9.03 6.03
CA GLU A 6 8.61 -8.46 4.75
C GLU A 6 8.54 -6.93 4.88
N LYS A 7 9.26 -6.24 3.99
CA LYS A 7 9.25 -4.78 3.91
C LYS A 7 8.75 -4.38 2.54
N VAL A 8 7.73 -3.55 2.53
CA VAL A 8 7.13 -2.98 1.32
C VAL A 8 7.56 -1.51 1.23
N ALA A 9 7.78 -1.01 0.01
CA ALA A 9 8.10 0.39 -0.23
C ALA A 9 7.63 0.81 -1.63
N THR A 10 7.25 2.07 -1.78
CA THR A 10 6.96 2.67 -3.08
C THR A 10 8.22 3.30 -3.67
N VAL A 11 8.49 3.11 -4.96
CA VAL A 11 9.65 3.70 -5.66
C VAL A 11 9.19 4.52 -6.86
N THR A 12 9.71 5.75 -7.00
CA THR A 12 9.44 6.64 -8.14
C THR A 12 10.65 6.68 -9.06
N PHE A 13 10.42 6.60 -10.37
CA PHE A 13 11.48 6.69 -11.38
C PHE A 13 11.27 7.96 -12.22
N SER A 14 12.36 8.68 -12.50
CA SER A 14 12.33 9.84 -13.43
C SER A 14 12.01 9.42 -14.86
N ARG A 15 12.35 8.18 -15.23
CA ARG A 15 11.94 7.52 -16.48
C ARG A 15 11.54 6.08 -16.19
N PRO A 16 10.41 5.58 -16.74
CA PRO A 16 9.99 4.21 -16.51
C PRO A 16 11.10 3.21 -16.87
N PRO A 17 11.48 2.31 -15.95
CA PRO A 17 12.45 1.27 -16.27
C PRO A 17 11.84 0.29 -17.26
N GLN A 18 12.66 -0.34 -18.10
CA GLN A 18 12.17 -1.22 -19.17
C GLN A 18 11.25 -2.35 -18.65
N PHE A 19 11.53 -2.86 -17.44
CA PHE A 19 10.70 -3.90 -16.82
C PHE A 19 9.30 -3.40 -16.44
N ALA A 20 9.11 -2.09 -16.19
CA ALA A 20 7.82 -1.52 -15.80
C ALA A 20 6.82 -1.49 -16.97
N ASN A 21 7.29 -1.41 -18.22
CA ASN A 21 6.42 -1.46 -19.40
C ASN A 21 5.58 -2.74 -19.42
N SER A 22 6.19 -3.86 -19.05
CA SER A 22 5.51 -5.14 -18.95
C SER A 22 4.67 -5.33 -17.69
N LEU A 23 4.73 -4.41 -16.71
CA LEU A 23 3.78 -4.37 -15.58
C LEU A 23 2.57 -3.49 -15.94
N GLY A 24 2.77 -2.40 -16.68
CA GLY A 24 1.69 -1.51 -17.13
C GLY A 24 0.85 -2.05 -18.30
N LEU A 25 1.43 -2.91 -19.14
CA LEU A 25 0.72 -3.58 -20.26
C LEU A 25 0.01 -4.86 -19.85
N ALA A 26 0.23 -5.32 -18.63
CA ALA A 26 -0.20 -6.62 -18.21
C ALA A 26 -1.44 -6.51 -17.31
N ALA A 27 -2.26 -7.56 -17.30
CA ALA A 27 -3.53 -7.60 -16.57
C ALA A 27 -3.37 -7.10 -15.11
N PRO A 28 -4.43 -6.57 -14.48
CA PRO A 28 -4.39 -6.29 -13.04
C PRO A 28 -3.90 -7.53 -12.29
N ASN A 29 -3.11 -7.33 -11.23
CA ASN A 29 -2.60 -8.37 -10.32
C ASN A 29 -1.37 -9.13 -10.83
N ILE A 30 -0.39 -8.38 -11.33
CA ILE A 30 0.87 -8.98 -11.78
C ILE A 30 1.99 -8.59 -10.83
N SER A 31 2.61 -9.60 -10.25
CA SER A 31 3.84 -9.48 -9.50
C SER A 31 5.01 -10.00 -10.33
N ARG A 32 6.12 -9.27 -10.34
CA ARG A 32 7.39 -9.69 -10.94
C ARG A 32 8.45 -9.82 -9.87
N ARG A 33 9.14 -10.95 -9.84
CA ARG A 33 10.36 -11.12 -9.06
C ARG A 33 11.53 -10.43 -9.76
N LEU A 34 12.28 -9.60 -9.03
CA LEU A 34 13.53 -9.03 -9.50
C LEU A 34 14.69 -9.88 -9.01
N GLU A 35 15.63 -10.19 -9.91
CA GLU A 35 16.89 -10.83 -9.54
C GLU A 35 17.84 -9.78 -8.95
N THR A 36 18.39 -10.08 -7.78
CA THR A 36 19.41 -9.24 -7.14
C THR A 36 20.79 -9.71 -7.55
N SER A 37 21.74 -8.77 -7.70
CA SER A 37 23.15 -9.10 -7.93
C SER A 37 23.67 -10.02 -6.82
N ALA A 38 24.46 -11.03 -7.19
CA ALA A 38 24.87 -12.18 -6.37
C ALA A 38 25.54 -11.90 -5.00
N ASN A 39 25.79 -10.63 -4.66
CA ASN A 39 26.35 -10.21 -3.38
C ASN A 39 25.29 -9.64 -2.41
N ALA A 40 24.08 -9.36 -2.88
CA ALA A 40 22.94 -9.20 -2.01
C ALA A 40 22.54 -10.62 -1.59
N GLY A 41 22.42 -10.89 -0.28
CA GLY A 41 21.84 -12.15 0.19
C GLY A 41 20.51 -12.46 -0.51
N SER A 42 19.96 -13.66 -0.37
CA SER A 42 18.70 -14.12 -1.01
C SER A 42 17.46 -13.27 -0.63
N HIS A 43 17.44 -11.99 -1.00
CA HIS A 43 16.37 -11.04 -0.79
C HIS A 43 15.44 -11.17 -1.99
N ASN A 44 14.24 -11.71 -1.75
CA ASN A 44 13.21 -11.84 -2.76
C ASN A 44 12.52 -10.49 -2.92
N ILE A 45 12.87 -9.74 -3.97
CA ILE A 45 12.19 -8.49 -4.30
C ILE A 45 11.05 -8.80 -5.26
N HIS A 46 9.84 -8.45 -4.86
CA HIS A 46 8.64 -8.55 -5.68
C HIS A 46 8.14 -7.13 -6.00
N VAL A 47 7.79 -6.90 -7.26
CA VAL A 47 7.16 -5.66 -7.72
C VAL A 47 5.78 -6.02 -8.23
N ASP A 48 4.74 -5.44 -7.64
CA ASP A 48 3.36 -5.62 -8.09
C ASP A 48 2.71 -4.33 -8.57
N ASN A 49 1.53 -4.45 -9.18
CA ASN A 49 0.71 -3.34 -9.66
C ASN A 49 -0.69 -3.28 -9.03
N HIS A 50 -0.97 -4.10 -8.01
CA HIS A 50 -2.32 -4.31 -7.49
C HIS A 50 -2.56 -3.74 -6.10
N PHE A 51 -1.50 -3.41 -5.35
CA PHE A 51 -1.61 -2.75 -4.04
C PHE A 51 -2.56 -3.49 -3.09
N GLU A 52 -2.54 -4.83 -3.09
CA GLU A 52 -3.39 -5.62 -2.20
C GLU A 52 -2.82 -5.61 -0.78
N GLY A 53 -3.68 -5.36 0.20
CA GLY A 53 -3.29 -5.21 1.60
C GLY A 53 -2.72 -3.83 1.90
N MET A 54 -1.88 -3.75 2.94
CA MET A 54 -1.27 -2.50 3.39
C MET A 54 -0.01 -2.18 2.59
N THR A 55 -0.07 -1.13 1.78
CA THR A 55 1.11 -0.58 1.09
C THR A 55 1.61 0.68 1.83
N PRO A 56 2.77 0.64 2.50
CA PRO A 56 3.38 1.83 3.08
C PRO A 56 3.85 2.79 2.00
N LEU A 57 3.56 4.07 2.22
CA LEU A 57 3.93 5.17 1.32
C LEU A 57 5.15 5.93 1.80
N ASN A 58 5.43 5.91 3.11
CA ASN A 58 6.60 6.54 3.70
C ASN A 58 7.16 5.70 4.86
N ASP A 59 8.37 6.06 5.29
CA ASP A 59 9.02 5.51 6.49
C ASP A 59 9.45 6.68 7.40
N PRO A 60 8.63 7.07 8.40
CA PRO A 60 9.00 8.12 9.35
C PRO A 60 10.07 7.69 10.36
N GLY A 61 10.54 6.43 10.31
CA GLY A 61 11.48 5.86 11.25
C GLY A 61 10.83 5.38 12.56
N LEU A 62 11.49 4.42 13.23
CA LEU A 62 10.94 3.69 14.40
C LEU A 62 10.70 4.53 15.67
N GLN A 63 11.23 5.76 15.75
CA GLN A 63 11.21 6.54 17.00
C GLN A 63 10.23 7.72 16.98
N ASN A 64 9.58 8.00 15.85
CA ASN A 64 8.83 9.25 15.65
C ASN A 64 7.43 9.05 15.03
N VAL A 65 6.86 7.84 15.06
CA VAL A 65 5.48 7.63 14.58
C VAL A 65 4.50 8.24 15.59
N THR A 66 3.80 9.30 15.18
CA THR A 66 2.79 9.98 16.01
C THR A 66 1.36 9.61 15.65
N VAL A 67 1.14 9.19 14.40
CA VAL A 67 -0.17 8.85 13.86
C VAL A 67 -0.02 7.86 12.70
N ASP A 68 -0.93 6.89 12.65
CA ASP A 68 -1.11 6.01 11.49
C ASP A 68 -2.26 6.54 10.63
N ILE A 69 -1.99 6.76 9.34
CA ILE A 69 -2.98 7.22 8.38
C ILE A 69 -3.18 6.12 7.33
N VAL A 70 -4.40 5.63 7.21
CA VAL A 70 -4.73 4.57 6.26
C VAL A 70 -5.76 5.10 5.27
N ALA A 71 -5.35 5.23 4.01
CA ALA A 71 -6.22 5.57 2.90
C ALA A 71 -6.83 4.29 2.32
N CYS A 72 -8.13 4.11 2.51
CA CYS A 72 -8.90 3.01 1.94
C CYS A 72 -9.43 3.42 0.57
N SER A 73 -8.97 2.74 -0.49
CA SER A 73 -9.47 2.98 -1.85
C SER A 73 -10.62 2.03 -2.19
N GLY A 74 -11.70 2.56 -2.76
CA GLY A 74 -12.80 1.77 -3.30
C GLY A 74 -12.40 0.99 -4.56
N LEU A 75 -12.87 -0.26 -4.66
CA LEU A 75 -12.92 -1.18 -5.81
C LEU A 75 -12.07 -0.81 -7.06
N ALA A 76 -10.90 -1.46 -7.14
CA ALA A 76 -10.29 -2.00 -8.36
C ALA A 76 -9.64 -1.09 -9.43
N ALA A 77 -9.58 0.25 -9.32
CA ALA A 77 -8.73 1.00 -10.25
C ALA A 77 -8.26 2.34 -9.68
N GLY A 78 -7.04 2.37 -9.16
CA GLY A 78 -6.34 3.62 -8.91
C GLY A 78 -6.20 4.02 -7.45
N ALA A 79 -6.02 3.07 -6.53
CA ALA A 79 -5.71 3.37 -5.13
C ALA A 79 -4.57 4.39 -4.98
N PHE A 80 -3.56 4.30 -5.84
CA PHE A 80 -2.47 5.26 -5.94
C PHE A 80 -2.82 6.49 -6.80
N VAL A 81 -3.52 6.27 -7.93
CA VAL A 81 -3.82 7.30 -8.94
C VAL A 81 -4.83 8.33 -8.45
N GLY A 82 -5.82 7.95 -7.62
CA GLY A 82 -6.81 8.86 -7.06
C GLY A 82 -6.21 9.99 -6.22
N TRP A 83 -5.01 9.76 -5.68
CA TRP A 83 -4.26 10.74 -4.90
C TRP A 83 -3.11 11.38 -5.69
N GLN A 84 -2.98 11.06 -6.98
CA GLN A 84 -1.89 11.53 -7.82
C GLN A 84 -2.35 12.68 -8.73
N HIS A 85 -1.67 13.82 -8.60
CA HIS A 85 -1.80 14.93 -9.53
C HIS A 85 -1.12 14.61 -10.87
N GLU A 86 -1.53 15.27 -11.95
CA GLU A 86 -0.97 15.09 -13.30
C GLU A 86 0.56 15.32 -13.38
N SER A 87 1.10 16.12 -12.45
CA SER A 87 2.56 16.33 -12.30
C SER A 87 3.32 15.09 -11.83
N GLY A 88 2.62 14.03 -11.42
CA GLY A 88 3.19 12.83 -10.81
C GLY A 88 3.30 12.91 -9.28
N THR A 89 3.03 14.07 -8.68
CA THR A 89 2.98 14.28 -7.23
C THR A 89 1.81 13.50 -6.64
N MET A 90 2.09 12.59 -5.72
CA MET A 90 1.06 11.82 -5.01
C MET A 90 0.86 12.40 -3.61
N TRP A 91 -0.31 12.97 -3.34
CA TRP A 91 -0.59 13.78 -2.16
C TRP A 91 -0.27 13.07 -0.84
N LEU A 92 -0.74 11.83 -0.66
CA LEU A 92 -0.52 11.05 0.56
C LEU A 92 0.96 10.76 0.85
N ARG A 93 1.79 10.62 -0.21
CA ARG A 93 3.22 10.30 -0.07
C ARG A 93 4.09 11.55 -0.01
N ASP A 94 3.83 12.50 -0.90
CA ASP A 94 4.75 13.59 -1.20
C ASP A 94 4.43 14.86 -0.40
N LEU A 95 3.18 15.04 0.05
CA LEU A 95 2.71 16.28 0.69
C LEU A 95 2.24 16.04 2.13
N LEU A 96 1.45 14.99 2.38
CA LEU A 96 0.91 14.72 3.71
C LEU A 96 1.98 14.56 4.82
N PRO A 97 3.15 13.93 4.58
CA PRO A 97 4.21 13.88 5.60
C PRO A 97 4.87 15.23 5.90
N VAL A 98 4.73 16.22 5.01
CA VAL A 98 5.18 17.60 5.25
C VAL A 98 4.20 18.32 6.18
N ASP A 99 2.91 18.14 5.96
CA ASP A 99 1.85 18.75 6.77
C ASP A 99 1.71 18.10 8.14
N ILE A 100 1.95 16.79 8.24
CA ILE A 100 1.86 16.00 9.46
C ILE A 100 3.19 15.25 9.69
N PRO A 101 4.23 15.91 10.23
CA PRO A 101 5.50 15.26 10.52
C PRO A 101 5.34 14.08 11.49
N GLY A 102 5.99 12.96 11.17
CA GLY A 102 5.89 11.73 11.97
C GLY A 102 4.66 10.87 11.66
N CYS A 103 3.84 11.23 10.67
CA CYS A 103 2.79 10.35 10.21
C CYS A 103 3.37 9.14 9.45
N ARG A 104 2.76 7.97 9.65
CA ARG A 104 3.01 6.78 8.85
C ARG A 104 1.78 6.54 7.98
N VAL A 105 1.97 6.55 6.67
CA VAL A 105 0.88 6.58 5.70
C VAL A 105 0.83 5.28 4.91
N PHE A 106 -0.36 4.71 4.81
CA PHE A 106 -0.63 3.49 4.07
C PHE A 106 -1.76 3.71 3.07
N ILE A 107 -1.70 3.00 1.95
CA ILE A 107 -2.87 2.69 1.13
C ILE A 107 -3.30 1.27 1.45
N TRP A 108 -4.59 1.06 1.67
CA TRP A 108 -5.18 -0.26 1.81
C TRP A 108 -6.08 -0.58 0.62
N GLY A 109 -5.68 -1.59 -0.14
CA GLY A 109 -6.43 -2.10 -1.29
C GLY A 109 -6.94 -3.51 -1.05
N LYS A 110 -8.17 -3.79 -1.48
CA LYS A 110 -8.71 -5.16 -1.52
C LYS A 110 -9.34 -5.40 -2.88
N LEU A 111 -8.90 -6.46 -3.55
CA LEU A 111 -9.47 -6.87 -4.83
C LEU A 111 -10.89 -7.37 -4.59
N SER A 112 -11.86 -6.64 -5.13
CA SER A 112 -13.16 -7.23 -5.35
C SER A 112 -13.07 -8.18 -6.52
N GLN A 113 -13.37 -9.45 -6.26
CA GLN A 113 -13.66 -10.37 -7.34
C GLN A 113 -15.00 -9.96 -7.97
N LEU A 114 -14.96 -8.98 -8.88
CA LEU A 114 -16.12 -8.53 -9.66
C LEU A 114 -16.48 -9.54 -10.76
N HIS A 115 -16.24 -10.83 -10.54
CA HIS A 115 -16.57 -11.87 -11.50
C HIS A 115 -17.66 -12.79 -10.94
N LYS A 116 -18.91 -12.44 -11.29
CA LYS A 116 -20.07 -13.34 -11.38
C LYS A 116 -20.75 -13.86 -10.10
N SER A 117 -20.68 -13.18 -8.95
CA SER A 117 -21.78 -13.31 -7.97
C SER A 117 -21.91 -12.13 -7.01
N LEU A 118 -23.06 -11.47 -7.10
CA LEU A 118 -23.92 -11.09 -5.98
C LEU A 118 -23.22 -10.47 -4.75
N SER A 119 -23.17 -9.13 -4.69
CA SER A 119 -23.73 -8.29 -3.60
C SER A 119 -23.50 -8.64 -2.10
N HIS A 120 -22.64 -9.60 -1.73
CA HIS A 120 -22.57 -10.15 -0.37
C HIS A 120 -21.18 -10.52 0.15
N MET A 121 -20.07 -10.11 -0.49
CA MET A 121 -18.87 -9.85 0.32
C MET A 121 -19.18 -8.63 1.18
N GLY A 122 -19.85 -8.86 2.30
CA GLY A 122 -20.43 -7.82 3.13
C GLY A 122 -19.34 -6.87 3.61
N VAL A 123 -19.72 -5.63 3.89
CA VAL A 123 -18.86 -4.61 4.51
C VAL A 123 -18.09 -5.18 5.72
N HIS A 124 -18.67 -6.16 6.42
CA HIS A 124 -18.01 -6.94 7.49
C HIS A 124 -16.74 -7.67 7.04
N HIS A 125 -16.73 -8.31 5.86
CA HIS A 125 -15.53 -8.99 5.37
C HIS A 125 -14.39 -8.01 5.04
N TYR A 126 -14.72 -6.85 4.48
CA TYR A 126 -13.76 -5.78 4.24
C TYR A 126 -13.24 -5.19 5.56
N ARG A 127 -14.14 -4.97 6.53
CA ARG A 127 -13.77 -4.56 7.89
C ARG A 127 -12.80 -5.56 8.51
N ASP A 128 -13.13 -6.84 8.50
CA ASP A 128 -12.33 -7.88 9.15
C ASP A 128 -10.96 -7.99 8.48
N SER A 129 -10.91 -7.96 7.14
CA SER A 129 -9.64 -7.94 6.40
C SER A 129 -8.79 -6.71 6.72
N LEU A 130 -9.41 -5.52 6.80
CA LEU A 130 -8.72 -4.28 7.15
C LEU A 130 -8.16 -4.35 8.58
N LEU A 131 -8.95 -4.83 9.54
CA LEU A 131 -8.53 -4.99 10.93
C LEU A 131 -7.39 -6.00 11.06
N ASP A 132 -7.48 -7.13 10.38
CA ASP A 132 -6.42 -8.14 10.36
C ASP A 132 -5.11 -7.57 9.80
N ASP A 133 -5.18 -6.78 8.73
CA ASP A 133 -4.00 -6.16 8.14
C ASP A 133 -3.44 -5.01 8.99
N LEU A 134 -4.32 -4.22 9.65
CA LEU A 134 -3.92 -3.22 10.64
C LEU A 134 -3.15 -3.84 11.81
N ASP A 135 -3.56 -5.02 12.27
CA ASP A 135 -2.89 -5.71 13.37
C ASP A 135 -1.52 -6.26 12.95
N LYS A 136 -1.33 -6.63 11.67
CA LYS A 136 -0.03 -7.07 11.14
C LYS A 136 1.01 -5.94 11.07
N ILE A 137 0.58 -4.72 10.77
CA ILE A 137 1.51 -3.58 10.65
C ILE A 137 1.91 -2.98 12.02
N ARG A 138 1.18 -3.32 13.08
CA ARG A 138 1.47 -2.88 14.47
C ARG A 138 2.44 -3.85 15.13
N GLN A 139 3.73 -3.61 14.98
CA GLN A 139 4.80 -4.49 15.45
C GLN A 139 5.10 -4.32 16.95
N THR A 140 4.74 -3.18 17.53
CA THR A 140 4.99 -2.88 18.95
C THR A 140 3.71 -2.55 19.73
N PRO A 141 3.69 -2.79 21.06
CA PRO A 141 2.57 -2.37 21.90
C PRO A 141 2.30 -0.86 21.86
N ALA A 142 3.33 -0.03 21.64
CA ALA A 142 3.19 1.42 21.50
C ALA A 142 2.45 1.81 20.21
N GLU A 143 2.74 1.12 19.09
CA GLU A 143 2.01 1.32 17.83
C GLU A 143 0.56 0.89 17.91
N ARG A 144 0.22 -0.09 18.77
CA ARG A 144 -1.19 -0.48 19.01
C ARG A 144 -2.01 0.61 19.72
N VAL A 145 -1.34 1.54 20.39
CA VAL A 145 -1.97 2.69 21.09
C VAL A 145 -1.94 3.94 20.21
N SER A 146 -1.23 3.91 19.07
CA SER A 146 -1.18 5.01 18.10
C SER A 146 -2.58 5.35 17.59
N MET A 147 -2.85 6.66 17.46
CA MET A 147 -4.10 7.16 16.90
C MET A 147 -4.14 6.79 15.42
N ASN A 148 -5.21 6.09 15.01
CA ASN A 148 -5.40 5.73 13.62
C ASN A 148 -6.41 6.70 12.99
N ILE A 149 -6.05 7.30 11.87
CA ILE A 149 -6.96 8.07 11.03
C ILE A 149 -7.21 7.26 9.76
N THR A 150 -8.44 6.81 9.58
CA THR A 150 -8.86 6.18 8.33
C THR A 150 -9.43 7.24 7.41
N LEU A 151 -8.77 7.46 6.28
CA LEU A 151 -9.28 8.30 5.19
C LEU A 151 -9.95 7.37 4.18
N ILE A 152 -11.21 7.64 3.87
CA ILE A 152 -11.94 6.88 2.85
C ILE A 152 -12.04 7.78 1.62
N ASP A 153 -11.54 7.30 0.49
CA ASP A 153 -11.73 8.00 -0.77
C ASP A 153 -13.19 7.84 -1.25
N HIS A 154 -13.79 8.94 -1.67
CA HIS A 154 -15.11 8.96 -2.30
C HIS A 154 -14.95 8.72 -3.80
N VAL A 155 -15.08 7.47 -4.24
CA VAL A 155 -15.35 7.21 -5.66
C VAL A 155 -16.81 7.56 -5.93
N LEU A 156 -17.04 8.59 -6.74
CA LEU A 156 -18.34 8.84 -7.36
C LEU A 156 -18.73 7.58 -8.14
N ILE A 157 -19.87 6.99 -7.77
CA ILE A 157 -20.54 5.91 -8.52
C ILE A 157 -20.98 6.45 -9.87
#